data_AF-A0A9Q1BAC7-F1
#
_entry.id   AF-A0A9Q1BAC7-F1
#
_cell.length_a   1.000
_cell.length_b   1.000
_cell.length_c   1.000
_cell.angle_alpha   90.00
_cell.angle_beta   90.00
_cell.angle_gamma   90.00
#
_symmetry.space_group_name_H-M   'P 1'
#
loop_
_entity.id
_entity.type
_entity.pdbx_description
1 polymer ?
#
loop_
_entity_poly.entity_id
_entity_poly.type
_entity_poly.pdbx_seq_one_letter_code
_entity_poly.pdbx_strand_id
1 'polypeptide(L)'
;MVGQGYDGAAAMSGHKNGVQKHIQDECPSAVYTHCVSHSLNLCLMKAGEVPDINKAVTLMHEIAVFYNDSNKRLLNLESAIKQECSQSSHARLKLHCTTRWGERQEAVRIFKELMPAIKTSLADIGLWPGCLGKASLFSSALDDSGFLVALEVLTAVLEVTKPLSVKLQAVSQDIHNAMKSVQDCVTVLQQMRTEEKFFHDLFIRAEEENGDNIQKPRTARRQRHRENHPADTPEEFYRRSVFLILMFA
;
A
#
# COMPACT_ATOMS: atom_id res chain seq x y z
N MET A 1 -19.00 -30.14 -15.11
CA MET A 1 -17.54 -29.92 -15.12
C MET A 1 -17.13 -29.52 -13.72
N VAL A 2 -16.16 -30.19 -13.11
CA VAL A 2 -15.66 -29.85 -11.76
C VAL A 2 -14.32 -29.15 -11.98
N GLY A 3 -14.17 -27.93 -11.48
CA GLY A 3 -12.91 -27.19 -11.50
C GLY A 3 -12.28 -27.18 -10.12
N GLN A 4 -10.95 -27.08 -10.07
CA GLN A 4 -10.21 -26.99 -8.82
C GLN A 4 -9.41 -25.67 -8.79
N GLY A 5 -9.59 -24.89 -7.73
CA GLY A 5 -8.97 -23.57 -7.55
C GLY A 5 -7.94 -23.59 -6.43
N TYR A 6 -6.69 -23.20 -6.72
CA TYR A 6 -5.60 -23.22 -5.73
C TYR A 6 -4.80 -21.92 -5.68
N ASP A 7 -4.14 -21.69 -4.55
CA ASP A 7 -3.05 -20.72 -4.49
C ASP A 7 -1.83 -21.20 -5.31
N GLY A 8 -0.91 -20.28 -5.55
CA GLY A 8 0.28 -20.53 -6.37
C GLY A 8 1.38 -21.30 -5.63
N ALA A 9 1.21 -21.69 -4.37
CA ALA A 9 2.26 -22.34 -3.59
C ALA A 9 2.63 -23.68 -4.20
N ALA A 10 3.93 -24.02 -4.23
CA ALA A 10 4.42 -25.23 -4.91
C ALA A 10 3.77 -26.53 -4.40
N ALA A 11 3.37 -26.57 -3.12
CA ALA A 11 2.63 -27.70 -2.55
C ALA A 11 1.21 -27.85 -3.14
N MET A 12 0.58 -26.76 -3.57
CA MET A 12 -0.76 -26.75 -4.15
C MET A 12 -0.72 -26.81 -5.68
N SER A 13 0.08 -25.94 -6.31
CA SER A 13 0.21 -25.73 -7.76
C SER A 13 1.30 -26.60 -8.40
N GLY A 14 1.95 -27.49 -7.67
CA GLY A 14 3.00 -28.35 -8.22
C GLY A 14 2.47 -29.33 -9.27
N HIS A 15 3.04 -29.31 -10.48
CA HIS A 15 2.60 -30.19 -11.57
C HIS A 15 3.08 -31.66 -11.44
N LYS A 16 3.99 -31.94 -10.50
CA LYS A 16 4.53 -33.30 -10.23
C LYS A 16 3.99 -33.89 -8.93
N ASN A 17 4.08 -33.13 -7.84
CA ASN A 17 3.74 -33.59 -6.48
C ASN A 17 2.86 -32.55 -5.74
N GLY A 18 2.17 -31.68 -6.48
CA GLY A 18 1.24 -30.73 -5.87
C GLY A 18 -0.13 -31.36 -5.66
N VAL A 19 -0.93 -30.79 -4.77
CA VAL A 19 -2.34 -31.20 -4.55
C VAL A 19 -3.12 -31.22 -5.87
N GLN A 20 -2.89 -30.24 -6.76
CA GLN A 20 -3.53 -30.22 -8.07
C GLN A 20 -3.27 -31.50 -8.90
N LYS A 21 -2.06 -32.06 -8.79
CA LYS A 21 -1.63 -33.22 -9.58
C LYS A 21 -2.24 -34.50 -9.02
N HIS A 22 -2.24 -34.65 -7.69
CA HIS A 22 -2.88 -35.78 -7.03
C HIS A 22 -4.39 -35.86 -7.35
N ILE A 23 -5.09 -34.72 -7.29
CA ILE A 23 -6.52 -34.69 -7.63
C ILE A 23 -6.75 -34.92 -9.12
N GLN A 24 -5.87 -34.42 -9.99
CA GLN A 24 -6.00 -34.64 -11.43
C GLN A 24 -5.69 -36.09 -11.85
N ASP A 25 -4.83 -36.81 -11.10
CA ASP A 25 -4.55 -38.23 -11.31
C ASP A 25 -5.76 -39.10 -10.97
N GLU A 26 -6.51 -38.74 -9.91
CA GLU A 26 -7.76 -39.43 -9.53
C GLU A 26 -8.95 -38.99 -10.40
N CYS A 27 -8.99 -37.72 -10.81
CA CYS A 27 -10.06 -37.13 -11.60
C CYS A 27 -9.48 -36.27 -12.74
N PRO A 28 -9.21 -36.84 -13.93
CA PRO A 28 -8.62 -36.12 -15.06
C PRO A 28 -9.45 -34.93 -15.55
N SER A 29 -10.76 -34.96 -15.30
CA SER A 29 -11.70 -33.88 -15.64
C SER A 29 -11.64 -32.69 -14.69
N ALA A 30 -10.92 -32.79 -13.56
CA ALA A 30 -10.73 -31.71 -12.60
C ALA A 30 -9.67 -30.72 -13.11
N VAL A 31 -10.11 -29.69 -13.84
CA VAL A 31 -9.19 -28.71 -14.43
C VAL A 31 -8.62 -27.78 -13.35
N TYR A 32 -7.30 -27.65 -13.34
CA TYR A 32 -6.59 -26.68 -12.51
C TYR A 32 -6.87 -25.25 -12.94
N THR A 33 -7.27 -24.42 -11.98
CA THR A 33 -7.41 -22.97 -12.12
C THR A 33 -6.59 -22.30 -11.03
N HIS A 34 -5.66 -21.42 -11.43
CA HIS A 34 -4.94 -20.60 -10.46
C HIS A 34 -5.88 -19.54 -9.86
N CYS A 35 -5.82 -19.35 -8.54
CA CYS A 35 -6.71 -18.43 -7.85
C CYS A 35 -6.50 -16.98 -8.33
N VAL A 36 -7.58 -16.36 -8.83
CA VAL A 36 -7.55 -14.98 -9.33
C VAL A 36 -7.32 -13.99 -8.18
N SER A 37 -7.88 -14.24 -7.01
CA SER A 37 -7.63 -13.45 -5.79
C SER A 37 -6.15 -13.52 -5.37
N HIS A 38 -5.53 -14.70 -5.46
CA HIS A 38 -4.10 -14.86 -5.20
C HIS A 38 -3.25 -14.13 -6.25
N SER A 39 -3.64 -14.21 -7.52
CA SER A 39 -2.97 -13.50 -8.62
C SER A 39 -2.99 -11.98 -8.40
N LEU A 40 -4.14 -11.41 -8.03
CA LEU A 40 -4.25 -9.99 -7.67
C LEU A 40 -3.32 -9.63 -6.50
N ASN A 41 -3.28 -10.47 -5.45
CA ASN A 41 -2.38 -10.24 -4.33
C ASN A 41 -0.91 -10.25 -4.77
N LEU A 42 -0.50 -11.14 -5.68
CA LEU A 42 0.87 -11.17 -6.23
C LEU A 42 1.20 -9.91 -7.04
N CYS A 43 0.29 -9.42 -7.88
CA CYS A 43 0.47 -8.15 -8.60
C CYS A 43 0.66 -6.98 -7.63
N LEU A 44 -0.21 -6.87 -6.62
CA LEU A 44 -0.11 -5.83 -5.61
C LEU A 44 1.20 -5.93 -4.78
N MET A 45 1.62 -7.16 -4.45
CA MET A 45 2.91 -7.43 -3.81
C MET A 45 4.08 -6.90 -4.64
N LYS A 46 4.06 -7.17 -5.94
CA LYS A 46 5.08 -6.70 -6.88
C LYS A 46 5.09 -5.18 -6.97
N ALA A 47 3.91 -4.57 -7.01
CA ALA A 47 3.75 -3.12 -7.02
C ALA A 47 4.37 -2.46 -5.76
N GLY A 48 4.29 -3.11 -4.59
CA GLY A 48 4.97 -2.62 -3.39
C GLY A 48 6.48 -2.87 -3.30
N GLU A 49 7.11 -3.40 -4.36
CA GLU A 49 8.57 -3.41 -4.49
C GLU A 49 9.13 -2.08 -5.01
N VAL A 50 8.27 -1.16 -5.49
CA VAL A 50 8.68 0.21 -5.83
C VAL A 50 9.32 0.84 -4.58
N PRO A 51 10.56 1.34 -4.65
CA PRO A 51 11.33 1.69 -3.45
C PRO A 51 10.63 2.67 -2.50
N ASP A 52 10.01 3.72 -3.03
CA ASP A 52 9.35 4.72 -2.19
C ASP A 52 8.03 4.21 -1.60
N ILE A 53 7.31 3.35 -2.32
CA ILE A 53 6.12 2.66 -1.82
C ILE A 53 6.51 1.67 -0.71
N ASN A 54 7.59 0.92 -0.92
CA ASN A 54 8.11 -0.03 0.06
C ASN A 54 8.53 0.68 1.36
N LYS A 55 9.27 1.78 1.24
CA LYS A 55 9.65 2.63 2.38
C LYS A 55 8.43 3.17 3.10
N ALA A 56 7.43 3.68 2.37
CA ALA A 56 6.21 4.20 2.98
C ALA A 56 5.48 3.13 3.79
N VAL A 57 5.27 1.94 3.20
CA VAL A 57 4.62 0.83 3.91
C VAL A 57 5.43 0.38 5.12
N THR A 58 6.77 0.33 5.00
CA THR A 58 7.66 -0.05 6.11
C THR A 58 7.59 0.97 7.25
N LEU A 59 7.66 2.27 6.93
CA LEU A 59 7.52 3.34 7.91
C LEU A 59 6.19 3.27 8.66
N MET A 60 5.09 3.06 7.93
CA MET A 60 3.76 2.90 8.54
C MET A 60 3.72 1.71 9.50
N HIS A 61 4.36 0.59 9.13
CA HIS A 61 4.48 -0.57 10.00
C HIS A 61 5.25 -0.24 11.28
N GLU A 62 6.42 0.38 11.14
CA GLU A 62 7.29 0.73 12.25
C GLU A 62 6.62 1.70 13.23
N ILE A 63 5.86 2.67 12.73
CA ILE A 63 5.08 3.59 13.56
C ILE A 63 3.95 2.84 14.30
N ALA A 64 3.25 1.94 13.62
CA ALA A 64 2.21 1.13 14.26
C ALA A 64 2.79 0.22 15.37
N VAL A 65 3.94 -0.42 15.12
CA VAL A 65 4.68 -1.20 16.14
C VAL A 65 5.13 -0.29 17.28
N PHE A 66 5.66 0.89 16.97
CA PHE A 66 6.08 1.88 17.97
C PHE A 66 4.95 2.21 18.94
N TYR A 67 3.72 2.42 18.49
CA TYR A 67 2.60 2.63 19.41
C TYR A 67 2.22 1.36 20.18
N ASN A 68 2.15 0.20 19.52
CA ASN A 68 1.74 -1.06 20.14
C ASN A 68 2.72 -1.58 21.21
N ASP A 69 4.00 -1.26 21.08
CA ASP A 69 5.04 -1.66 22.04
C ASP A 69 4.94 -0.92 23.39
N SER A 70 4.06 0.08 23.55
CA SER A 70 3.84 0.73 24.84
C SER A 70 2.43 1.25 25.00
N ASN A 71 1.73 0.76 26.03
CA ASN A 71 0.42 1.28 26.43
C ASN A 71 0.45 2.79 26.69
N LYS A 72 1.55 3.34 27.20
CA LYS A 72 1.67 4.80 27.41
C LYS A 72 1.62 5.57 26.09
N ARG A 73 2.36 5.11 25.07
CA ARG A 73 2.33 5.71 23.71
C ARG A 73 0.97 5.54 23.05
N LEU A 74 0.37 4.36 23.21
CA LEU A 74 -0.96 4.07 22.68
C LEU A 74 -2.04 5.00 23.25
N LEU A 75 -2.05 5.21 24.57
CA LEU A 75 -2.98 6.14 25.22
C LEU A 75 -2.77 7.60 24.76
N ASN A 76 -1.51 7.99 24.51
CA ASN A 76 -1.20 9.31 23.96
C ASN A 76 -1.79 9.48 22.54
N LEU A 77 -1.64 8.45 21.69
CA LEU A 77 -2.24 8.44 20.37
C LEU A 77 -3.78 8.48 20.45
N GLU A 78 -4.40 7.67 21.32
CA GLU A 78 -5.86 7.69 21.52
C GLU A 78 -6.36 9.08 21.95
N SER A 79 -5.58 9.81 22.76
CA SER A 79 -5.89 11.20 23.13
C SER A 79 -5.76 12.15 21.94
N ALA A 80 -4.67 12.06 21.17
CA ALA A 80 -4.47 12.87 19.98
C ALA A 80 -5.54 12.61 18.91
N ILE A 81 -5.99 11.37 18.74
CA ILE A 81 -7.08 11.00 17.82
C ILE A 81 -8.38 11.70 18.22
N LYS A 82 -8.73 11.70 19.51
CA LYS A 82 -9.96 12.39 19.97
C LYS A 82 -9.91 13.90 19.73
N GLN A 83 -8.72 14.49 19.75
CA GLN A 83 -8.51 15.91 19.53
C GLN A 83 -8.49 16.27 18.03
N GLU A 84 -7.64 15.62 17.26
CA GLU A 84 -7.36 15.96 15.85
C GLU A 84 -8.30 15.27 14.86
N CYS A 85 -8.80 14.08 15.23
CA CYS A 85 -9.59 13.20 14.36
C CYS A 85 -10.92 12.83 15.02
N SER A 86 -11.64 13.81 15.59
CA SER A 86 -12.86 13.58 16.41
C SER A 86 -13.99 12.83 15.68
N GLN A 87 -14.01 12.85 14.34
CA GLN A 87 -14.98 12.14 13.51
C GLN A 87 -14.55 10.70 13.18
N SER A 88 -13.30 10.32 13.49
CA SER A 88 -12.79 8.99 13.21
C SER A 88 -13.46 7.96 14.11
N SER A 89 -13.84 6.83 13.52
CA SER A 89 -14.28 5.64 14.27
C SER A 89 -13.11 4.80 14.79
N HIS A 90 -11.88 5.13 14.39
CA HIS A 90 -10.69 4.36 14.69
C HIS A 90 -9.94 4.96 15.88
N ALA A 91 -9.59 4.14 16.87
CA ALA A 91 -8.82 4.57 18.03
C ALA A 91 -7.34 4.18 17.95
N ARG A 92 -6.94 3.37 16.95
CA ARG A 92 -5.61 2.75 16.88
C ARG A 92 -5.17 2.52 15.45
N LEU A 93 -3.86 2.49 15.24
CA LEU A 93 -3.26 2.04 13.98
C LEU A 93 -3.37 0.52 13.85
N LYS A 94 -3.51 0.06 12.61
CA LYS A 94 -3.59 -1.36 12.28
C LYS A 94 -2.23 -1.86 11.83
N LEU A 95 -1.74 -2.91 12.49
CA LEU A 95 -0.62 -3.69 11.96
C LEU A 95 -1.07 -4.39 10.69
N HIS A 96 -0.22 -4.37 9.67
CA HIS A 96 -0.46 -5.07 8.43
C HIS A 96 0.51 -6.24 8.27
N CYS A 97 0.05 -7.29 7.61
CA CYS A 97 0.87 -8.43 7.25
C CYS A 97 1.60 -8.18 5.92
N THR A 98 2.85 -8.61 5.83
CA THR A 98 3.65 -8.47 4.61
C THR A 98 3.08 -9.26 3.44
N THR A 99 2.39 -10.39 3.67
CA THR A 99 1.94 -11.29 2.59
C THR A 99 0.48 -11.10 2.16
N ARG A 100 -0.30 -10.26 2.87
CA ARG A 100 -1.74 -10.08 2.65
C ARG A 100 -2.09 -8.63 2.34
N TRP A 101 -2.14 -8.28 1.07
CA TRP A 101 -2.39 -6.90 0.64
C TRP A 101 -3.80 -6.38 0.98
N GLY A 102 -4.79 -7.27 1.07
CA GLY A 102 -6.15 -6.90 1.51
C GLY A 102 -6.20 -6.31 2.93
N GLU A 103 -5.32 -6.76 3.83
CA GLU A 103 -5.19 -6.19 5.19
C GLU A 103 -4.42 -4.86 5.18
N ARG A 104 -3.51 -4.67 4.21
CA ARG A 104 -2.77 -3.42 4.01
C ARG A 104 -3.68 -2.27 3.58
N GLN A 105 -4.71 -2.53 2.77
CA GLN A 105 -5.65 -1.49 2.33
C GLN A 105 -6.30 -0.73 3.49
N GLU A 106 -6.81 -1.49 4.46
CA GLU A 106 -7.41 -0.90 5.66
C GLU A 106 -6.38 -0.18 6.52
N ALA A 107 -5.18 -0.76 6.68
CA ALA A 107 -4.11 -0.13 7.43
C ALA A 107 -3.65 1.20 6.79
N VAL A 108 -3.54 1.25 5.45
CA VAL A 108 -3.20 2.48 4.71
C VAL A 108 -4.25 3.55 4.90
N ARG A 109 -5.53 3.19 4.77
CA ARG A 109 -6.64 4.12 4.96
C ARG A 109 -6.66 4.71 6.37
N ILE A 110 -6.61 3.85 7.39
CA ILE A 110 -6.59 4.28 8.80
C ILE A 110 -5.37 5.14 9.08
N PHE A 111 -4.20 4.76 8.57
CA PHE A 111 -2.98 5.53 8.79
C PHE A 111 -3.07 6.94 8.21
N LYS A 112 -3.58 7.06 6.96
CA LYS A 112 -3.79 8.36 6.31
C LYS A 112 -4.83 9.20 7.04
N GLU A 113 -5.95 8.59 7.44
CA GLU A 113 -7.01 9.25 8.21
C GLU A 113 -6.50 9.80 9.55
N LEU A 114 -5.64 9.05 10.23
CA LEU A 114 -5.10 9.41 11.54
C LEU A 114 -3.79 10.20 11.46
N MET A 115 -3.33 10.59 10.26
CA MET A 115 -2.06 11.31 10.06
C MET A 115 -1.92 12.55 10.97
N PRO A 116 -2.93 13.43 11.11
CA PRO A 116 -2.83 14.60 11.99
C PRO A 116 -2.59 14.19 13.45
N ALA A 117 -3.34 13.21 13.95
CA ALA A 117 -3.17 12.69 15.30
C ALA A 117 -1.80 12.01 15.51
N ILE A 118 -1.27 11.31 14.50
CA ILE A 118 0.07 10.71 14.56
C ILE A 118 1.13 11.82 14.69
N LYS A 119 1.06 12.88 13.87
CA LYS A 119 2.01 14.00 13.94
C LYS A 119 1.98 14.68 15.31
N THR A 120 0.78 15.01 15.82
CA THR A 120 0.60 15.60 17.15
C THR A 120 1.12 14.69 18.28
N SER A 121 0.81 13.39 18.21
CA SER A 121 1.24 12.44 19.23
C SER A 121 2.76 12.23 19.23
N LEU A 122 3.41 12.16 18.05
CA LEU A 122 4.86 12.07 17.94
C LEU A 122 5.56 13.33 18.46
N ALA A 123 5.00 14.52 18.22
CA ALA A 123 5.52 15.77 18.75
C ALA A 123 5.53 15.77 20.29
N ASP A 124 4.45 15.33 20.93
CA ASP A 124 4.38 15.18 22.39
C ASP A 124 5.36 14.13 22.92
N ILE A 125 5.39 12.93 22.30
CA ILE A 125 6.31 11.85 22.70
C ILE A 125 7.77 12.28 22.56
N GLY A 126 8.07 13.16 21.59
CA GLY A 126 9.39 13.77 21.42
C GLY A 126 9.89 14.51 22.67
N LEU A 127 8.99 15.03 23.49
CA LEU A 127 9.31 15.72 24.76
C LEU A 127 9.58 14.75 25.91
N TRP A 128 9.28 13.47 25.76
CA TRP A 128 9.43 12.49 26.84
C TRP A 128 10.91 12.08 27.03
N PRO A 129 11.35 11.87 28.28
CA PRO A 129 12.71 11.41 28.56
C PRO A 129 13.05 10.10 27.83
N GLY A 130 14.11 10.10 27.03
CA GLY A 130 14.60 8.92 26.30
C GLY A 130 13.81 8.55 25.02
N CYS A 131 12.77 9.29 24.65
CA CYS A 131 11.96 9.02 23.45
C CYS A 131 12.22 9.99 22.28
N LEU A 132 12.96 11.08 22.52
CA LEU A 132 13.26 12.14 21.54
C LEU A 132 13.77 11.59 20.20
N GLY A 133 14.75 10.68 20.23
CA GLY A 133 15.40 10.18 19.02
C GLY A 133 14.44 9.49 18.05
N LYS A 134 13.70 8.47 18.50
CA LYS A 134 12.78 7.73 17.62
C LYS A 134 11.57 8.56 17.20
N ALA A 135 10.98 9.32 18.12
CA ALA A 135 9.81 10.14 17.80
C ALA A 135 10.14 11.23 16.78
N SER A 136 11.27 11.93 16.94
CA SER A 136 11.74 12.94 15.99
C SER A 136 12.05 12.32 14.62
N LEU A 137 12.66 11.13 14.57
CA LEU A 137 12.93 10.44 13.30
C LEU A 137 11.63 10.11 12.56
N PHE A 138 10.61 9.61 13.26
CA PHE A 138 9.31 9.35 12.64
C PHE A 138 8.60 10.63 12.20
N SER A 139 8.62 11.70 13.01
CA SER A 139 8.06 12.99 12.59
C SER A 139 8.71 13.48 11.29
N SER A 140 10.04 13.50 11.22
CA SER A 140 10.75 13.91 9.99
C SER A 140 10.47 12.99 8.81
N ALA A 141 10.25 11.70 9.04
CA ALA A 141 9.94 10.75 7.97
C ALA A 141 8.50 10.90 7.45
N LEU A 142 7.56 11.36 8.28
CA LEU A 142 6.18 11.66 7.86
C LEU A 142 6.08 12.93 7.01
N ASP A 143 7.02 13.85 7.17
CA ASP A 143 7.12 15.07 6.36
C ASP A 143 8.05 14.88 5.13
N ASP A 144 8.59 13.67 4.92
CA ASP A 144 9.39 13.36 3.74
C ASP A 144 8.52 13.42 2.47
N SER A 145 9.00 14.17 1.48
CA SER A 145 8.31 14.35 0.21
C SER A 145 8.04 13.03 -0.53
N GLY A 146 8.97 12.08 -0.46
CA GLY A 146 8.80 10.78 -1.07
C GLY A 146 7.75 9.95 -0.36
N PHE A 147 7.70 10.00 0.98
CA PHE A 147 6.66 9.36 1.78
C PHE A 147 5.26 9.88 1.43
N LEU A 148 5.06 11.19 1.43
CA LEU A 148 3.75 11.81 1.19
C LEU A 148 3.20 11.46 -0.20
N VAL A 149 4.02 11.61 -1.25
CA VAL A 149 3.61 11.25 -2.61
C VAL A 149 3.37 9.74 -2.73
N ALA A 150 4.23 8.91 -2.13
CA ALA A 150 4.04 7.46 -2.12
C ALA A 150 2.73 7.05 -1.42
N LEU A 151 2.36 7.72 -0.32
CA LEU A 151 1.13 7.45 0.40
C LEU A 151 -0.11 7.81 -0.42
N GLU A 152 -0.12 8.97 -1.09
CA GLU A 152 -1.21 9.37 -1.98
C GLU A 152 -1.40 8.38 -3.13
N VAL A 153 -0.30 8.06 -3.83
CA VAL A 153 -0.29 7.12 -4.95
C VAL A 153 -0.73 5.72 -4.50
N LEU A 154 -0.21 5.24 -3.37
CA LEU A 154 -0.59 3.94 -2.81
C LEU A 154 -2.07 3.90 -2.47
N THR A 155 -2.60 4.95 -1.83
CA THR A 155 -4.02 5.04 -1.47
C THR A 155 -4.91 4.92 -2.70
N ALA A 156 -4.60 5.68 -3.77
CA ALA A 156 -5.38 5.66 -5.01
C ALA A 156 -5.43 4.27 -5.69
N VAL A 157 -4.29 3.58 -5.79
CA VAL A 157 -4.24 2.22 -6.37
C VAL A 157 -5.02 1.22 -5.51
N LEU A 158 -4.94 1.37 -4.19
CA LEU A 158 -5.64 0.50 -3.26
C LEU A 158 -7.16 0.71 -3.27
N GLU A 159 -7.63 1.94 -3.45
CA GLU A 159 -9.07 2.24 -3.59
C GLU A 159 -9.68 1.58 -4.82
N VAL A 160 -8.97 1.59 -5.95
CA VAL A 160 -9.44 0.96 -7.19
C VAL A 160 -9.42 -0.57 -7.12
N THR A 161 -8.41 -1.13 -6.44
CA THR A 161 -8.23 -2.59 -6.35
C THR A 161 -9.04 -3.24 -5.23
N LYS A 162 -9.53 -2.46 -4.24
CA LYS A 162 -10.33 -2.95 -3.12
C LYS A 162 -11.64 -3.64 -3.55
N PRO A 163 -12.51 -3.02 -4.38
CA PRO A 163 -13.74 -3.67 -4.82
C PRO A 163 -13.46 -4.96 -5.59
N LEU A 164 -12.39 -4.98 -6.39
CA LEU A 164 -11.97 -6.18 -7.12
C LEU A 164 -11.56 -7.29 -6.15
N SER A 165 -10.72 -7.00 -5.15
CA SER A 165 -10.30 -7.98 -4.14
C SER A 165 -11.50 -8.59 -3.40
N VAL A 166 -12.50 -7.77 -3.02
CA VAL A 166 -13.71 -8.26 -2.33
C VAL A 166 -14.56 -9.12 -3.27
N LYS A 167 -14.77 -8.66 -4.52
CA LYS A 167 -15.54 -9.42 -5.51
C LYS A 167 -14.90 -10.78 -5.79
N LEU A 168 -13.59 -10.85 -6.01
CA LEU A 168 -12.88 -12.10 -6.31
C LEU A 168 -12.86 -13.10 -5.15
N GLN A 169 -13.15 -12.65 -3.92
CA GLN A 169 -13.24 -13.50 -2.73
C GLN A 169 -14.67 -13.91 -2.39
N ALA A 170 -15.67 -13.40 -3.10
CA ALA A 170 -17.07 -13.74 -2.85
C ALA A 170 -17.41 -15.17 -3.27
N VAL A 171 -18.22 -15.86 -2.47
CA VAL A 171 -18.62 -17.27 -2.69
C VAL A 171 -19.42 -17.44 -3.98
N SER A 172 -20.14 -16.40 -4.43
CA SER A 172 -21.05 -16.44 -5.57
C SER A 172 -20.46 -15.88 -6.87
N GLN A 173 -19.15 -16.02 -7.11
CA GLN A 173 -18.51 -15.57 -8.35
C GLN A 173 -18.50 -16.67 -9.44
N ASP A 174 -18.83 -16.27 -10.67
CA ASP A 174 -18.49 -17.02 -11.88
C ASP A 174 -17.27 -16.42 -12.58
N ILE A 175 -16.59 -17.24 -13.38
CA ILE A 175 -15.34 -16.86 -14.04
C ILE A 175 -15.51 -15.70 -15.03
N HIS A 176 -16.69 -15.58 -15.68
CA HIS A 176 -16.94 -14.54 -16.67
C HIS A 176 -17.05 -13.17 -15.99
N ASN A 177 -17.82 -13.08 -14.90
CA ASN A 177 -17.94 -11.86 -14.11
C ASN A 177 -16.64 -11.47 -13.38
N ALA A 178 -15.85 -12.46 -12.95
CA ALA A 178 -14.52 -12.22 -12.40
C ALA A 178 -13.58 -11.59 -13.45
N MET A 179 -13.52 -12.17 -14.66
CA MET A 179 -12.70 -11.65 -15.76
C MET A 179 -13.13 -10.25 -16.19
N LYS A 180 -14.44 -10.00 -16.28
CA LYS A 180 -14.96 -8.65 -16.55
C LYS A 180 -14.52 -7.64 -15.49
N SER A 181 -14.64 -8.00 -14.21
CA SER A 181 -14.24 -7.11 -13.11
C SER A 181 -12.73 -6.81 -13.13
N VAL A 182 -11.90 -7.79 -13.51
CA VAL A 182 -10.46 -7.58 -13.71
C VAL A 182 -10.22 -6.61 -14.87
N GLN A 183 -10.88 -6.80 -16.01
CA GLN A 183 -10.73 -5.94 -17.17
C GLN A 183 -11.18 -4.49 -16.89
N ASP A 184 -12.28 -4.31 -16.15
CA ASP A 184 -12.76 -3.00 -15.72
C ASP A 184 -11.71 -2.31 -14.82
N CYS A 185 -11.13 -3.05 -13.86
CA CYS A 185 -10.07 -2.53 -12.99
C CYS A 185 -8.81 -2.13 -13.77
N VAL A 186 -8.37 -2.98 -14.71
CA VAL A 186 -7.23 -2.67 -15.61
C VAL A 186 -7.51 -1.41 -16.43
N THR A 187 -8.72 -1.26 -16.94
CA THR A 187 -9.12 -0.09 -17.72
C THR A 187 -9.05 1.19 -16.90
N VAL A 188 -9.56 1.17 -15.65
CA VAL A 188 -9.49 2.30 -14.73
C VAL A 188 -8.03 2.65 -14.40
N LEU A 189 -7.19 1.67 -14.09
CA LEU A 189 -5.76 1.90 -13.83
C LEU A 189 -5.04 2.49 -15.06
N GLN A 190 -5.35 2.01 -16.26
CA GLN A 190 -4.80 2.57 -17.50
C GLN A 190 -5.23 4.02 -17.71
N GLN A 191 -6.49 4.36 -17.43
CA GLN A 191 -6.99 5.74 -17.52
C GLN A 191 -6.27 6.67 -16.54
N MET A 192 -6.19 6.27 -15.26
CA MET A 192 -5.44 7.02 -14.23
C MET A 192 -3.99 7.27 -14.65
N ARG A 193 -3.36 6.30 -15.29
CA ARG A 193 -1.97 6.41 -15.77
C ARG A 193 -1.82 7.43 -16.91
N THR A 194 -2.75 7.44 -17.85
CA THR A 194 -2.69 8.31 -19.03
C THR A 194 -3.13 9.74 -18.77
N GLU A 195 -4.02 9.94 -17.79
CA GLU A 195 -4.53 11.26 -17.46
C GLU A 195 -3.53 12.03 -16.60
N GLU A 196 -2.89 13.07 -17.17
CA GLU A 196 -1.90 13.86 -16.44
C GLU A 196 -2.50 14.55 -15.21
N LYS A 197 -3.75 15.01 -15.34
CA LYS A 197 -4.51 15.63 -14.25
C LYS A 197 -4.64 14.70 -13.03
N PHE A 198 -4.77 13.39 -13.26
CA PHE A 198 -4.95 12.45 -12.16
C PHE A 198 -3.75 12.44 -11.20
N PHE A 199 -2.53 12.40 -11.75
CA PHE A 199 -1.33 12.48 -10.92
C PHE A 199 -1.14 13.87 -10.32
N HIS A 200 -1.47 14.93 -11.07
CA HIS A 200 -1.43 16.30 -10.57
C HIS A 200 -2.28 16.48 -9.31
N ASP A 201 -3.53 15.97 -9.33
CA ASP A 201 -4.43 16.04 -8.19
C ASP A 201 -3.90 15.25 -6.97
N LEU A 202 -3.18 14.13 -7.20
CA LEU A 202 -2.50 13.39 -6.13
C LEU A 202 -1.32 14.18 -5.56
N PHE A 203 -0.57 14.85 -6.42
CA PHE A 203 0.60 15.64 -6.03
C PHE A 203 0.19 16.85 -5.19
N ILE A 204 -0.87 17.57 -5.57
CA ILE A 204 -1.42 18.68 -4.79
C ILE A 204 -1.83 18.21 -3.39
N ARG A 205 -2.52 17.07 -3.27
CA ARG A 205 -2.88 16.53 -1.93
C ARG A 205 -1.66 16.25 -1.07
N ALA A 206 -0.57 15.74 -1.66
CA ALA A 206 0.68 15.53 -0.94
C ALA A 206 1.34 16.87 -0.52
N GLU A 207 1.21 17.91 -1.34
CA GLU A 207 1.68 19.26 -1.03
C GLU A 207 0.92 19.90 0.14
N GLU A 208 -0.42 19.81 0.12
CA GLU A 208 -1.28 20.33 1.19
C GLU A 208 -0.90 19.72 2.57
N GLU A 209 -0.52 18.44 2.61
CA GLU A 209 -0.12 17.72 3.82
C GLU A 209 1.23 18.20 4.42
N ASN A 210 2.03 18.93 3.63
CA ASN A 210 3.35 19.47 4.03
C ASN A 210 3.45 20.99 3.95
N GLY A 211 2.33 21.70 3.77
CA GLY A 211 2.34 23.15 3.56
C GLY A 211 3.08 23.57 2.28
N ASP A 212 2.81 22.88 1.17
CA ASP A 212 3.30 23.18 -0.17
C ASP A 212 4.82 23.08 -0.37
N ASN A 213 5.45 22.15 0.37
CA ASN A 213 6.90 21.98 0.36
C ASN A 213 7.35 20.58 -0.06
N ILE A 214 6.87 20.10 -1.21
CA ILE A 214 7.34 18.84 -1.80
C ILE A 214 8.62 19.10 -2.60
N GLN A 215 9.71 18.47 -2.18
CA GLN A 215 11.03 18.65 -2.78
C GLN A 215 11.47 17.40 -3.54
N LYS A 216 12.15 17.61 -4.67
CA LYS A 216 12.85 16.52 -5.36
C LYS A 216 14.17 16.23 -4.64
N PRO A 217 14.56 14.96 -4.45
CA PRO A 217 15.75 14.71 -3.68
C PRO A 217 17.01 14.93 -4.53
N ARG A 218 18.09 15.41 -3.89
CA ARG A 218 19.35 15.82 -4.55
C ARG A 218 19.87 14.82 -5.58
N THR A 219 20.22 15.34 -6.75
CA THR A 219 20.90 14.58 -7.82
C THR A 219 22.39 14.48 -7.52
N ALA A 220 22.89 13.27 -7.28
CA ALA A 220 24.31 13.01 -7.03
C ALA A 220 24.97 12.32 -8.23
N ARG A 221 26.24 12.66 -8.52
CA ARG A 221 27.00 12.10 -9.66
C ARG A 221 27.23 10.59 -9.54
N ARG A 222 27.25 10.04 -8.32
CA ARG A 222 27.23 8.60 -8.03
C ARG A 222 26.10 8.32 -7.06
N GLN A 223 25.12 7.54 -7.49
CA GLN A 223 23.97 7.11 -6.68
C GLN A 223 23.87 5.58 -6.78
N ARG A 224 23.87 4.87 -5.64
CA ARG A 224 23.82 3.40 -5.60
C ARG A 224 22.44 2.83 -5.31
N HIS A 225 21.59 3.61 -4.62
CA HIS A 225 20.32 3.12 -4.06
C HIS A 225 19.07 3.77 -4.68
N ARG A 226 19.24 4.77 -5.56
CA ARG A 226 18.14 5.41 -6.30
C ARG A 226 18.62 5.79 -7.69
N GLU A 227 17.73 5.70 -8.67
CA GLU A 227 17.98 6.23 -10.00
C GLU A 227 17.78 7.75 -10.04
N ASN A 228 18.66 8.44 -10.78
CA ASN A 228 18.54 9.87 -11.06
C ASN A 228 17.58 10.06 -12.24
N HIS A 229 16.28 9.89 -12.00
CA HIS A 229 15.26 10.17 -12.99
C HIS A 229 15.39 11.63 -13.46
N PRO A 230 15.55 11.90 -14.76
CA PRO A 230 15.58 13.26 -15.26
C PRO A 230 14.21 13.89 -15.00
N ALA A 231 14.17 15.08 -14.40
CA ALA A 231 12.96 15.83 -14.13
C ALA A 231 13.30 17.28 -13.75
N ASP A 232 12.55 18.21 -14.30
CA ASP A 232 12.72 19.64 -14.04
C ASP A 232 12.00 20.03 -12.74
N THR A 233 10.81 19.47 -12.50
CA THR A 233 10.00 19.73 -11.30
C THR A 233 9.94 18.53 -10.35
N PRO A 234 9.62 18.75 -9.05
CA PRO A 234 9.32 17.65 -8.12
C PRO A 234 8.15 16.78 -8.57
N GLU A 235 7.10 17.39 -9.11
CA GLU A 235 5.95 16.67 -9.67
C GLU A 235 6.39 15.69 -10.78
N GLU A 236 7.14 16.16 -11.76
CA GLU A 236 7.63 15.33 -12.87
C GLU A 236 8.55 14.21 -12.35
N PHE A 237 9.38 14.50 -11.34
CA PHE A 237 10.24 13.51 -10.70
C PHE A 237 9.42 12.37 -10.09
N TYR A 238 8.47 12.67 -9.20
CA TYR A 238 7.68 11.64 -8.52
C TYR A 238 6.68 10.96 -9.45
N ARG A 239 6.20 11.64 -10.48
CA ARG A 239 5.40 11.01 -11.54
C ARG A 239 6.19 9.87 -12.18
N ARG A 240 7.46 10.12 -12.52
CA ARG A 240 8.34 9.13 -13.16
C ARG A 240 8.84 8.06 -12.21
N SER A 241 9.29 8.44 -11.01
CA SER A 241 9.99 7.52 -10.10
C SER A 241 9.06 6.71 -9.20
N VAL A 242 7.81 7.13 -9.02
CA VAL A 242 6.84 6.47 -8.14
C VAL A 242 5.61 6.04 -8.93
N PHE A 243 4.85 7.00 -9.45
CA PHE A 243 3.53 6.73 -10.03
C PHE A 243 3.59 5.84 -11.27
N LEU A 244 4.39 6.21 -12.28
CA LEU A 244 4.46 5.44 -13.52
C LEU A 244 5.08 4.06 -13.34
N ILE A 245 6.03 3.90 -12.40
CA ILE A 245 6.63 2.59 -12.09
C ILE A 245 5.61 1.70 -11.38
N LEU A 246 4.88 2.25 -10.40
CA LEU A 246 3.83 1.49 -9.71
C LEU A 246 2.75 1.01 -10.67
N MET A 247 2.36 1.87 -11.63
CA MET A 247 1.36 1.57 -12.64
C MET A 247 1.89 0.72 -13.82
N PHE A 248 3.13 0.23 -13.76
CA PHE A 248 3.75 -0.70 -14.74
C PHE A 248 3.89 -2.14 -14.20
N ALA A 249 3.75 -2.33 -12.89
CA ALA A 249 3.95 -3.61 -12.18
C ALA A 249 2.65 -4.42 -12.08
#